data_AF-A0A354EN10-F1
#
_entry.id   AF-A0A354EN10-F1
#
_cell.length_a   1.000
_cell.length_b   1.000
_cell.length_c   1.000
_cell.angle_alpha   90.00
_cell.angle_beta   90.00
_cell.angle_gamma   90.00
#
_symmetry.space_group_name_H-M   'P 1'
#
loop_
_entity.id
_entity.type
_entity.pdbx_description
1 polymer ?
#
loop_
_entity_poly.entity_id
_entity_poly.type
_entity_poly.pdbx_seq_one_letter_code
_entity_poly.pdbx_strand_id
1 'polypeptide(L)'
;MNGLDVSVGSHPAVYIHFTSEIAAGQVEIAPPNSFREDWWWRDVHVGVPADFLPHDGDPRLSTGIVAALSALAPHERPHIDEAARIAAEAGDECQFLIRSKDTAKHVIDVSTTIGFPKPSRMIVSLTDKATGAYLEAPPVAMKGYDDAVSLAGKVKVTNKALAVASRASTPAQIITQQYGADYRWSVDDFSPAATPTRSGLLKFR
;
A
#
# COMPACT_ATOMS: atom_id res chain seq x y z
N MET A 1 4.57 -5.42 -3.98
CA MET A 1 3.28 -5.85 -4.59
C MET A 1 2.72 -6.99 -3.77
N ASN A 2 1.90 -6.69 -2.77
CA ASN A 2 1.47 -7.71 -1.81
C ASN A 2 0.31 -8.58 -2.34
N GLY A 3 -0.38 -8.16 -3.41
CA GLY A 3 -1.49 -8.92 -4.01
C GLY A 3 -1.09 -10.11 -4.89
N LEU A 4 0.09 -10.07 -5.51
CA LEU A 4 0.49 -10.98 -6.59
C LEU A 4 1.41 -12.15 -6.20
N ASP A 5 1.74 -12.34 -4.93
CA ASP A 5 2.77 -13.31 -4.51
C ASP A 5 4.14 -13.07 -5.17
N VAL A 6 4.40 -11.82 -5.57
CA VAL A 6 5.71 -11.42 -6.07
C VAL A 6 6.65 -11.36 -4.88
N SER A 7 7.36 -12.46 -4.68
CA SER A 7 8.48 -12.56 -3.76
C SER A 7 9.72 -12.05 -4.47
N VAL A 8 10.38 -11.05 -3.89
CA VAL A 8 11.73 -10.61 -4.29
C VAL A 8 12.81 -11.57 -3.72
N GLY A 9 12.42 -12.82 -3.47
CA GLY A 9 13.09 -13.80 -2.60
C GLY A 9 12.57 -13.79 -1.16
N SER A 10 13.31 -14.44 -0.25
CA SER A 10 13.01 -14.54 1.19
C SER A 10 13.16 -13.23 1.98
N HIS A 11 13.21 -12.08 1.32
CA HIS A 11 13.72 -10.83 1.86
C HIS A 11 12.54 -9.88 2.15
N PRO A 12 12.35 -9.42 3.40
CA PRO A 12 11.25 -8.53 3.82
C PRO A 12 11.44 -7.08 3.36
N ALA A 13 12.63 -6.69 2.90
CA ALA A 13 12.94 -5.32 2.47
C ALA A 13 13.85 -5.29 1.22
N VAL A 14 13.66 -4.25 0.42
CA VAL A 14 14.54 -3.89 -0.71
C VAL A 14 15.03 -2.48 -0.46
N TYR A 15 16.35 -2.28 -0.51
CA TYR A 15 17.01 -1.01 -0.36
C TYR A 15 17.46 -0.51 -1.73
N ILE A 16 16.99 0.66 -2.11
CA ILE A 16 17.26 1.26 -3.42
C ILE A 16 18.16 2.46 -3.20
N HIS A 17 19.38 2.37 -3.72
CA HIS A 17 20.41 3.40 -3.61
C HIS A 17 20.55 4.12 -4.95
N PHE A 18 20.27 5.42 -4.98
CA PHE A 18 20.56 6.25 -6.15
C PHE A 18 22.03 6.67 -6.10
N THR A 19 22.83 6.30 -7.10
CA THR A 19 24.28 6.52 -7.10
C THR A 19 24.77 7.03 -8.45
N SER A 20 25.80 7.89 -8.44
CA SER A 20 26.50 8.35 -9.64
C SER A 20 27.68 7.47 -10.04
N GLU A 21 27.93 6.38 -9.32
CA GLU A 21 29.04 5.45 -9.58
C GLU A 21 28.79 4.52 -10.77
N ILE A 22 27.53 4.38 -11.17
CA ILE A 22 27.11 3.61 -12.36
C ILE A 22 26.37 4.53 -13.34
N ALA A 23 26.32 4.17 -14.62
CA ALA A 23 25.78 5.07 -15.64
C ALA A 23 24.30 5.37 -15.42
N ALA A 24 23.89 6.62 -15.68
CA ALA A 24 22.50 7.04 -15.50
C ALA A 24 21.51 6.11 -16.23
N GLY A 25 20.48 5.63 -15.51
CA GLY A 25 19.49 4.69 -16.02
C GLY A 25 19.92 3.21 -16.00
N GLN A 26 21.15 2.90 -15.59
CA GLN A 26 21.55 1.53 -15.29
C GLN A 26 21.06 1.11 -13.90
N VAL A 27 20.82 -0.19 -13.75
CA VAL A 27 20.45 -0.81 -12.49
C VAL A 27 21.40 -1.97 -12.22
N GLU A 28 22.04 -1.96 -11.06
CA GLU A 28 22.89 -3.04 -10.59
C GLU A 28 22.32 -3.64 -9.31
N ILE A 29 22.10 -4.94 -9.31
CA ILE A 29 21.67 -5.67 -8.12
C ILE A 29 22.95 -6.10 -7.40
N ALA A 30 23.13 -5.64 -6.16
CA ALA A 30 24.30 -6.04 -5.38
C ALA A 30 24.27 -7.56 -5.16
N PRO A 31 25.42 -8.25 -5.26
CA PRO A 31 25.48 -9.66 -4.93
C PRO A 31 25.05 -9.85 -3.46
N PRO A 32 24.40 -10.98 -3.12
CA PRO A 32 24.05 -11.27 -1.74
C PRO A 32 25.31 -11.18 -0.87
N ASN A 33 25.29 -10.36 0.18
CA ASN A 33 26.41 -10.32 1.10
C ASN A 33 26.58 -11.73 1.71
N SER A 34 27.76 -12.32 1.57
CA SER A 34 27.99 -13.73 1.91
C SER A 34 28.07 -13.98 3.43
N PHE A 35 27.93 -12.93 4.23
CA PHE A 35 27.73 -13.04 5.67
C PHE A 35 26.28 -13.47 5.95
N ARG A 36 26.13 -14.58 6.69
CA ARG A 36 24.85 -15.23 7.02
C ARG A 36 23.81 -14.32 7.72
N GLU A 37 24.19 -13.12 8.13
CA GLU A 37 23.36 -12.21 8.93
C GLU A 37 22.36 -11.40 8.09
N ASP A 38 22.55 -11.31 6.77
CA ASP A 38 21.79 -10.41 5.87
C ASP A 38 20.96 -11.13 4.80
N TRP A 39 20.57 -12.39 5.02
CA TRP A 39 19.72 -13.18 4.10
C TRP A 39 18.31 -12.57 3.85
N TRP A 40 18.01 -11.44 4.48
CA TRP A 40 16.79 -10.66 4.41
C TRP A 40 17.03 -9.25 3.80
N TRP A 41 18.28 -8.93 3.41
CA TRP A 41 18.71 -7.67 2.81
C TRP A 41 18.95 -7.77 1.30
N ARG A 42 18.38 -6.84 0.53
CA ARG A 42 18.60 -6.71 -0.93
C ARG A 42 18.92 -5.26 -1.27
N ASP A 43 20.15 -5.00 -1.69
CA ASP A 43 20.55 -3.69 -2.20
C ASP A 43 20.47 -3.66 -3.73
N VAL A 44 19.89 -2.59 -4.25
CA VAL A 44 19.86 -2.28 -5.68
C VAL A 44 20.37 -0.88 -5.87
N HIS A 45 21.33 -0.72 -6.76
CA HIS A 45 21.89 0.56 -7.16
C HIS A 45 21.20 1.02 -8.44
N VAL A 46 20.74 2.27 -8.45
CA VAL A 46 20.16 2.93 -9.61
C VAL A 46 21.07 4.08 -10.01
N GLY A 47 21.58 4.03 -11.24
CA GLY A 47 22.47 5.04 -11.78
C GLY A 47 21.76 6.37 -11.99
N VAL A 48 22.35 7.44 -11.46
CA VAL A 48 21.89 8.83 -11.63
C VAL A 48 23.04 9.74 -12.04
N PRO A 49 22.77 10.90 -12.66
CA PRO A 49 23.79 11.91 -12.92
C PRO A 49 24.52 12.37 -11.64
N ALA A 50 25.77 12.80 -11.75
CA ALA A 50 26.57 13.26 -10.62
C ALA A 50 26.01 14.50 -9.90
N ASP A 51 25.17 15.28 -10.59
CA ASP A 51 24.45 16.44 -10.06
C ASP A 51 23.03 16.08 -9.54
N PHE A 52 22.72 14.79 -9.40
CA PHE A 52 21.43 14.35 -8.88
C PHE A 52 21.26 14.73 -7.40
N LEU A 53 20.36 15.69 -7.17
CA LEU A 53 19.90 16.09 -5.85
C LEU A 53 18.40 15.74 -5.76
N PRO A 54 18.03 14.67 -5.04
CA PRO A 54 16.64 14.24 -4.96
C PRO A 54 15.80 15.28 -4.20
N HIS A 55 14.59 15.53 -4.70
CA HIS A 55 13.56 16.28 -3.99
C HIS A 55 12.23 15.53 -4.08
N ASP A 56 11.29 15.86 -3.20
CA ASP A 56 9.94 15.29 -3.22
C ASP A 56 9.30 15.50 -4.61
N GLY A 57 8.72 14.43 -5.16
CA GLY A 57 8.08 14.45 -6.48
C GLY A 57 9.03 14.44 -7.68
N ASP A 58 10.35 14.26 -7.49
CA ASP A 58 11.26 14.07 -8.63
C ASP A 58 10.89 12.78 -9.39
N PRO A 59 10.50 12.85 -10.68
CA PRO A 59 10.06 11.68 -11.44
C PRO A 59 11.18 10.63 -11.56
N ARG A 60 12.45 11.03 -11.50
CA ARG A 60 13.60 10.11 -11.56
C ARG A 60 13.61 9.11 -10.40
N LEU A 61 13.09 9.51 -9.23
CA LEU A 61 12.93 8.60 -8.09
C LEU A 61 11.95 7.48 -8.42
N SER A 62 10.75 7.83 -8.90
CA SER A 62 9.73 6.84 -9.28
C SER A 62 10.20 5.93 -10.42
N THR A 63 10.82 6.50 -11.46
CA THR A 63 11.38 5.73 -12.57
C THR A 63 12.49 4.78 -12.10
N GLY A 64 13.38 5.24 -11.23
CA GLY A 64 14.44 4.41 -10.67
C GLY A 64 13.91 3.27 -9.80
N ILE A 65 12.89 3.54 -8.99
CA ILE A 65 12.22 2.49 -8.18
C ILE A 65 11.60 1.43 -9.08
N VAL A 66 10.87 1.83 -10.13
CA VAL A 66 10.27 0.90 -11.10
C VAL A 66 11.34 0.07 -11.83
N ALA A 67 12.44 0.70 -12.22
CA ALA A 67 13.56 0.02 -12.87
C ALA A 67 14.23 -1.00 -11.92
N ALA A 68 14.46 -0.62 -10.65
CA ALA A 68 14.99 -1.51 -9.62
C ALA A 68 14.11 -2.73 -9.39
N LEU A 69 12.80 -2.52 -9.23
CA LEU A 69 11.84 -3.62 -9.05
C LEU A 69 11.78 -4.53 -10.28
N SER A 70 11.83 -3.95 -11.48
CA SER A 70 11.81 -4.70 -12.73
C SER A 70 13.09 -5.52 -12.95
N ALA A 71 14.24 -5.02 -12.50
CA ALA A 71 15.48 -5.78 -12.53
C ALA A 71 15.45 -6.98 -11.57
N LEU A 72 14.85 -6.80 -10.38
CA LEU A 72 14.72 -7.85 -9.37
C LEU A 72 13.69 -8.93 -9.75
N ALA A 73 12.61 -8.55 -10.42
CA ALA A 73 11.52 -9.45 -10.82
C ALA A 73 11.11 -9.20 -12.29
N PRO A 74 11.96 -9.56 -13.27
CA PRO A 74 11.72 -9.21 -14.68
C PRO A 74 10.47 -9.87 -15.27
N HIS A 75 10.07 -11.02 -14.74
CA HIS A 75 8.83 -11.71 -15.13
C HIS A 75 7.57 -10.98 -14.67
N GLU A 76 7.68 -10.08 -13.69
CA GLU A 76 6.58 -9.31 -13.12
C GLU A 76 6.51 -7.89 -13.67
N ARG A 77 7.38 -7.54 -14.62
CA ARG A 77 7.45 -6.20 -15.20
C ARG A 77 6.09 -5.66 -15.66
N PRO A 78 5.21 -6.41 -16.35
CA PRO A 78 3.88 -5.89 -16.72
C PRO A 78 3.04 -5.45 -15.52
N HIS A 79 3.14 -6.16 -14.40
CA HIS A 79 2.42 -5.83 -13.17
C HIS A 79 3.06 -4.66 -12.42
N ILE A 80 4.39 -4.56 -12.43
CA ILE A 80 5.12 -3.44 -11.86
C ILE A 80 4.78 -2.15 -12.61
N ASP A 81 4.82 -2.19 -13.94
CA ASP A 81 4.50 -1.06 -14.81
C ASP A 81 3.05 -0.61 -14.61
N GLU A 82 2.11 -1.55 -14.50
CA GLU A 82 0.71 -1.24 -14.23
C GLU A 82 0.49 -0.65 -12.82
N ALA A 83 1.14 -1.21 -11.79
CA ALA A 83 1.06 -0.66 -10.44
C ALA A 83 1.66 0.75 -10.36
N ALA A 84 2.76 1.00 -11.07
CA ALA A 84 3.37 2.32 -11.17
C ALA A 84 2.45 3.32 -11.89
N ARG A 85 1.81 2.91 -12.98
CA ARG A 85 0.81 3.72 -13.69
C ARG A 85 -0.35 4.12 -12.78
N ILE A 86 -0.94 3.16 -12.06
CA ILE A 86 -2.04 3.42 -11.12
C ILE A 86 -1.60 4.39 -10.02
N ALA A 87 -0.42 4.18 -9.44
CA ALA A 87 0.10 5.06 -8.39
C ALA A 87 0.37 6.49 -8.91
N ALA A 88 0.90 6.63 -10.13
CA ALA A 88 1.16 7.92 -10.74
C ALA A 88 -0.14 8.69 -11.07
N GLU A 89 -1.19 7.98 -11.52
CA GLU A 89 -2.49 8.58 -11.82
C GLU A 89 -3.26 8.99 -10.56
N ALA A 90 -3.20 8.17 -9.51
CA ALA A 90 -3.95 8.41 -8.27
C ALA A 90 -3.20 9.34 -7.28
N GLY A 91 -1.87 9.42 -7.35
CA GLY A 91 -1.06 10.24 -6.45
C GLY A 91 -1.31 9.93 -4.96
N ASP A 92 -1.48 10.97 -4.14
CA ASP A 92 -1.78 10.87 -2.70
C ASP A 92 -3.10 10.14 -2.39
N GLU A 93 -4.02 10.07 -3.37
CA GLU A 93 -5.32 9.38 -3.23
C GLU A 93 -5.23 7.90 -3.62
N CYS A 94 -4.03 7.39 -3.93
CA CYS A 94 -3.82 5.98 -4.21
C CYS A 94 -4.20 5.12 -3.01
N GLN A 95 -5.25 4.30 -3.19
CA GLN A 95 -5.78 3.43 -2.14
C GLN A 95 -5.24 2.00 -2.27
N PHE A 96 -4.67 1.51 -1.18
CA PHE A 96 -4.21 0.13 -1.04
C PHE A 96 -5.25 -0.67 -0.26
N LEU A 97 -5.86 -1.66 -0.91
CA LEU A 97 -6.86 -2.54 -0.32
C LEU A 97 -6.23 -3.38 0.80
N ILE A 98 -6.79 -3.33 1.99
CA ILE A 98 -6.34 -4.16 3.12
C ILE A 98 -7.24 -5.37 3.28
N ARG A 99 -8.56 -5.14 3.23
CA ARG A 99 -9.55 -6.18 3.44
C ARG A 99 -10.78 -5.91 2.62
N SER A 100 -11.33 -6.96 2.02
CA SER A 100 -12.64 -6.92 1.39
C SER A 100 -13.56 -7.92 2.08
N LYS A 101 -14.83 -7.56 2.23
CA LYS A 101 -15.90 -8.45 2.68
C LYS A 101 -17.07 -8.34 1.73
N ASP A 102 -17.38 -9.45 1.09
CA ASP A 102 -18.56 -9.61 0.27
C ASP A 102 -19.77 -10.00 1.13
N THR A 103 -20.91 -9.34 0.89
CA THR A 103 -22.22 -9.69 1.45
C THR A 103 -23.25 -9.80 0.32
N ALA A 104 -24.46 -10.27 0.66
CA ALA A 104 -25.55 -10.37 -0.31
C ALA A 104 -25.89 -9.03 -0.99
N LYS A 105 -25.78 -7.90 -0.28
CA LYS A 105 -26.17 -6.57 -0.79
C LYS A 105 -24.98 -5.68 -1.16
N HIS A 106 -23.86 -5.82 -0.45
CA HIS A 106 -22.74 -4.89 -0.55
C HIS A 106 -21.41 -5.61 -0.69
N VAL A 107 -20.47 -4.98 -1.39
CA VAL A 107 -19.03 -5.21 -1.24
C VAL A 107 -18.49 -4.15 -0.29
N ILE A 108 -17.70 -4.57 0.70
CA ILE A 108 -17.21 -3.71 1.76
C ILE A 108 -15.69 -3.76 1.73
N ASP A 109 -15.07 -2.63 1.43
CA ASP A 109 -13.62 -2.54 1.31
C ASP A 109 -13.06 -1.63 2.41
N VAL A 110 -12.00 -2.11 3.06
CA VAL A 110 -11.14 -1.33 3.95
C VAL A 110 -9.82 -1.15 3.22
N SER A 111 -9.44 0.09 2.98
CA SER A 111 -8.21 0.49 2.29
C SER A 111 -7.42 1.50 3.12
N THR A 112 -6.18 1.74 2.73
CA THR A 112 -5.35 2.81 3.29
C THR A 112 -4.68 3.61 2.18
N THR A 113 -4.43 4.89 2.45
CA THR A 113 -3.55 5.74 1.62
C THR A 113 -2.16 5.80 2.25
N ILE A 114 -1.12 6.05 1.45
CA ILE A 114 0.23 6.32 1.96
C ILE A 114 0.45 7.83 1.87
N GLY A 115 0.40 8.51 3.01
CA GLY A 115 0.54 9.97 3.07
C GLY A 115 1.90 10.38 3.62
N PHE A 116 2.53 11.35 2.96
CA PHE A 116 3.63 12.15 3.50
C PHE A 116 3.69 13.51 2.78
N PRO A 117 3.78 14.66 3.49
CA PRO A 117 3.79 14.83 4.94
C PRO A 117 2.39 14.74 5.59
N LYS A 118 1.32 14.60 4.79
CA LYS A 118 -0.04 14.41 5.28
C LYS A 118 -0.18 13.04 5.95
N PRO A 119 -1.05 12.87 6.95
CA PRO A 119 -1.29 11.55 7.52
C PRO A 119 -1.89 10.60 6.48
N SER A 120 -1.44 9.35 6.52
CA SER A 120 -2.17 8.24 5.90
C SER A 120 -3.60 8.17 6.44
N ARG A 121 -4.53 7.68 5.61
CA ARG A 121 -5.94 7.53 6.00
C ARG A 121 -6.39 6.11 5.80
N MET A 122 -7.06 5.56 6.82
CA MET A 122 -7.89 4.36 6.66
C MET A 122 -9.25 4.77 6.09
N ILE A 123 -9.64 4.12 5.01
CA ILE A 123 -10.88 4.39 4.27
C ILE A 123 -11.73 3.14 4.35
N VAL A 124 -13.01 3.31 4.68
CA VAL A 124 -14.00 2.24 4.72
C VAL A 124 -15.10 2.58 3.75
N SER A 125 -15.37 1.67 2.83
CA SER A 125 -16.31 1.92 1.75
C SER A 125 -17.33 0.80 1.58
N LEU A 126 -18.47 1.17 1.02
CA LEU A 126 -19.58 0.31 0.67
C LEU A 126 -19.86 0.47 -0.82
N THR A 127 -19.93 -0.64 -1.54
CA THR A 127 -20.45 -0.69 -2.91
C THR A 127 -21.73 -1.50 -2.92
N ASP A 128 -22.85 -0.85 -3.22
CA ASP A 128 -24.12 -1.53 -3.43
C ASP A 128 -24.09 -2.33 -4.74
N LYS A 129 -24.43 -3.62 -4.67
CA LYS A 129 -24.33 -4.54 -5.81
C LYS A 129 -25.43 -4.36 -6.85
N ALA A 130 -26.59 -3.84 -6.45
CA ALA A 130 -27.72 -3.67 -7.35
C ALA A 130 -27.59 -2.38 -8.18
N THR A 131 -27.05 -1.33 -7.56
CA THR A 131 -26.99 0.03 -8.13
C THR A 131 -25.58 0.44 -8.53
N GLY A 132 -24.55 -0.23 -8.01
CA GLY A 132 -23.15 0.17 -8.19
C GLY A 132 -22.76 1.41 -7.36
N ALA A 133 -23.66 1.92 -6.51
CA ALA A 133 -23.40 3.12 -5.72
C ALA A 133 -22.21 2.93 -4.78
N TYR A 134 -21.25 3.86 -4.83
CA TYR A 134 -20.06 3.87 -3.99
C TYR A 134 -20.20 4.91 -2.89
N LEU A 135 -20.11 4.45 -1.64
CA LEU A 135 -20.19 5.30 -0.46
C LEU A 135 -18.96 5.09 0.42
N GLU A 136 -18.48 6.15 1.05
CA GLU A 136 -17.39 6.11 2.02
C GLU A 136 -17.85 6.64 3.37
N ALA A 137 -17.37 6.02 4.43
CA ALA A 137 -17.43 6.59 5.78
C ALA A 137 -16.38 7.70 5.94
N PRO A 138 -16.52 8.58 6.96
CA PRO A 138 -15.49 9.57 7.26
C PRO A 138 -14.12 8.91 7.43
N PRO A 139 -13.09 9.35 6.69
CA PRO A 139 -11.77 8.73 6.72
C PRO A 139 -11.12 8.92 8.08
N VAL A 140 -10.37 7.91 8.53
CA VAL A 140 -9.66 7.96 9.81
C VAL A 140 -8.18 8.26 9.56
N ALA A 141 -7.69 9.36 10.14
CA ALA A 141 -6.27 9.71 10.07
C ALA A 141 -5.43 8.74 10.90
N MET A 142 -4.41 8.16 10.26
CA MET A 142 -3.46 7.24 10.85
C MET A 142 -2.19 7.98 11.28
N LYS A 143 -1.54 7.50 12.34
CA LYS A 143 -0.25 7.92 12.87
C LYS A 143 0.90 7.33 12.06
N GLY A 144 0.80 6.06 11.66
CA GLY A 144 1.70 5.36 10.75
C GLY A 144 0.98 4.90 9.47
N TYR A 145 1.72 4.73 8.37
CA TYR A 145 1.14 4.36 7.08
C TYR A 145 0.61 2.91 7.04
N ASP A 146 1.12 2.05 7.91
CA ASP A 146 0.80 0.63 8.01
C ASP A 146 -0.14 0.30 9.18
N ASP A 147 -0.46 1.27 10.05
CA ASP A 147 -1.35 1.06 11.22
C ASP A 147 -2.71 0.49 10.82
N ALA A 148 -3.26 0.94 9.70
CA ALA A 148 -4.53 0.45 9.15
C ALA A 148 -4.51 -1.07 8.90
N VAL A 149 -3.36 -1.67 8.57
CA VAL A 149 -3.21 -3.12 8.36
C VAL A 149 -3.44 -3.88 9.67
N SER A 150 -3.01 -3.30 10.80
CA SER A 150 -3.21 -3.86 12.14
C SER A 150 -4.64 -3.62 12.66
N LEU A 151 -5.22 -2.46 12.34
CA LEU A 151 -6.56 -2.06 12.78
C LEU A 151 -7.67 -2.76 11.96
N ALA A 152 -7.42 -3.15 10.71
CA ALA A 152 -8.40 -3.78 9.82
C ALA A 152 -8.38 -5.33 9.84
N GLY A 153 -8.43 -5.91 11.04
CA GLY A 153 -8.39 -7.36 11.24
C GLY A 153 -9.68 -8.09 10.85
N LYS A 154 -10.85 -7.51 11.16
CA LYS A 154 -12.15 -8.13 10.87
C LYS A 154 -13.22 -7.08 10.59
N VAL A 155 -14.00 -7.29 9.53
CA VAL A 155 -15.18 -6.48 9.22
C VAL A 155 -16.44 -7.20 9.71
N LYS A 156 -17.15 -6.57 10.66
CA LYS A 156 -18.46 -7.01 11.15
C LYS A 156 -19.52 -6.07 10.60
N VAL A 157 -20.61 -6.66 10.11
CA VAL A 157 -21.70 -5.92 9.45
C VAL A 157 -22.99 -6.36 10.10
N THR A 158 -23.80 -5.38 10.46
CA THR A 158 -25.17 -5.56 10.90
C THR A 158 -26.05 -4.66 10.05
N ASN A 159 -27.38 -4.82 10.10
CA ASN A 159 -28.30 -4.02 9.30
C ASN A 159 -28.19 -2.49 9.53
N LYS A 160 -27.57 -2.04 10.63
CA LYS A 160 -27.48 -0.62 10.99
C LYS A 160 -26.05 -0.11 11.17
N ALA A 161 -25.05 -0.98 11.21
CA ALA A 161 -23.70 -0.57 11.54
C ALA A 161 -22.65 -1.48 10.92
N LEU A 162 -21.53 -0.86 10.57
CA LEU A 162 -20.30 -1.50 10.16
C LEU A 162 -19.26 -1.27 11.25
N ALA A 163 -18.60 -2.33 11.69
CA ALA A 163 -17.50 -2.26 12.63
C ALA A 163 -16.24 -2.91 12.04
N VAL A 164 -15.11 -2.24 12.18
CA VAL A 164 -13.78 -2.73 11.84
C VAL A 164 -13.04 -2.97 13.15
N ALA A 165 -12.73 -4.24 13.42
CA ALA A 165 -12.02 -4.66 14.61
C ALA A 165 -10.57 -5.02 14.27
N SER A 166 -9.68 -4.72 15.20
CA SER A 166 -8.24 -5.00 15.11
C SER A 166 -7.91 -6.49 14.92
N ARG A 167 -6.70 -6.77 14.39
CA ARG A 167 -6.17 -8.13 14.34
C ARG A 167 -5.92 -8.64 15.77
N ALA A 168 -6.18 -9.93 15.99
CA ALA A 168 -5.89 -10.60 17.27
C ALA A 168 -4.41 -11.00 17.36
N SER A 169 -3.50 -10.03 17.32
CA SER A 169 -2.07 -10.22 17.51
C SER A 169 -1.50 -9.18 18.48
N THR A 170 -0.44 -9.53 19.22
CA THR A 170 0.21 -8.61 20.17
C THR A 170 0.61 -7.29 19.52
N PRO A 171 1.25 -7.25 18.33
CA PRO A 171 1.56 -5.98 17.66
C PRO A 171 0.31 -5.15 17.34
N ALA A 172 -0.76 -5.79 16.89
CA ALA A 172 -2.00 -5.08 16.57
C ALA A 172 -2.70 -4.54 17.82
N GLN A 173 -2.59 -5.21 18.97
CA GLN A 173 -3.10 -4.70 20.24
C GLN A 173 -2.34 -3.46 20.71
N ILE A 174 -1.00 -3.43 20.54
CA ILE A 174 -0.18 -2.25 20.84
C ILE A 174 -0.62 -1.07 19.98
N ILE A 175 -0.78 -1.27 18.66
CA ILE A 175 -1.27 -0.23 17.76
C ILE A 175 -2.68 0.22 18.18
N THR A 176 -3.59 -0.72 18.45
CA THR A 176 -4.97 -0.41 18.86
C THR A 176 -5.03 0.48 20.11
N GLN A 177 -4.15 0.25 21.10
CA GLN A 177 -4.06 1.10 22.30
C GLN A 177 -3.73 2.56 21.97
N GLN A 178 -2.97 2.82 20.89
CA GLN A 178 -2.65 4.18 20.46
C GLN A 178 -3.86 4.93 19.89
N TYR A 179 -4.91 4.23 19.47
CA TYR A 179 -6.13 4.79 18.86
C TYR A 179 -7.35 4.72 19.79
N GLY A 180 -7.28 3.94 20.87
CA GLY A 180 -8.26 3.98 21.96
C GLY A 180 -9.51 3.11 21.77
N ALA A 181 -9.80 2.55 20.59
CA ALA A 181 -10.87 1.56 20.38
C ALA A 181 -10.88 0.95 18.97
N ASP A 182 -11.75 -0.06 18.77
CA ASP A 182 -12.23 -0.51 17.45
C ASP A 182 -13.09 0.59 16.79
N TYR A 183 -13.08 0.63 15.45
CA TYR A 183 -13.86 1.63 14.71
C TYR A 183 -15.25 1.13 14.36
N ARG A 184 -16.24 2.01 14.47
CA ARG A 184 -17.64 1.72 14.16
C ARG A 184 -18.32 2.93 13.52
N TRP A 185 -19.08 2.65 12.48
CA TRP A 185 -19.88 3.63 11.76
C TRP A 185 -21.33 3.16 11.66
N SER A 186 -22.26 4.10 11.76
CA SER A 186 -23.63 3.91 11.27
C SER A 186 -23.60 3.82 9.75
N VAL A 187 -24.58 3.13 9.17
CA VAL A 187 -24.74 3.16 7.70
C VAL A 187 -25.05 4.58 7.21
N ASP A 188 -25.69 5.39 8.05
CA ASP A 188 -26.03 6.79 7.73
C ASP A 188 -24.79 7.72 7.70
N ASP A 189 -23.65 7.28 8.25
CA ASP A 189 -22.40 8.02 8.19
C ASP A 189 -21.74 7.93 6.80
N PHE A 190 -22.22 7.03 5.94
CA PHE A 190 -21.65 6.82 4.61
C PHE A 190 -22.24 7.79 3.59
N SER A 191 -21.37 8.49 2.87
CA SER A 191 -21.75 9.46 1.85
C SER A 191 -21.21 9.08 0.48
N PRO A 192 -21.89 9.48 -0.63
CA PRO A 192 -21.37 9.29 -1.97
C PRO A 192 -19.97 9.85 -2.14
N ALA A 193 -19.09 9.05 -2.74
CA ALA A 193 -17.70 9.40 -2.99
C ALA A 193 -17.31 9.02 -4.43
N ALA A 194 -16.18 9.56 -4.91
CA ALA A 194 -15.62 9.14 -6.18
C ALA A 194 -15.04 7.72 -6.04
N THR A 195 -15.38 6.82 -6.96
CA THR A 195 -14.82 5.46 -6.95
C THR A 195 -13.31 5.52 -7.18
N PRO A 196 -12.47 5.03 -6.26
CA PRO A 196 -11.03 5.04 -6.44
C PRO A 196 -10.62 4.05 -7.53
N THR A 197 -9.46 4.27 -8.15
CA THR A 197 -8.84 3.28 -9.03
C THR A 197 -8.54 2.01 -8.22
N ARG A 198 -9.36 0.97 -8.40
CA ARG A 198 -9.18 -0.32 -7.74
C ARG A 198 -8.31 -1.22 -8.58
N SER A 199 -7.26 -1.76 -7.96
CA SER A 199 -6.43 -2.78 -8.59
C SER A 199 -6.12 -3.90 -7.62
N GLY A 200 -6.25 -5.14 -8.07
CA GLY A 200 -5.83 -6.33 -7.32
C GLY A 200 -4.33 -6.35 -7.00
N LEU A 201 -3.55 -5.51 -7.69
CA LEU A 201 -2.11 -5.32 -7.46
C LEU A 201 -1.83 -4.57 -6.15
N LEU A 202 -2.71 -3.64 -5.78
CA LEU A 202 -2.57 -2.76 -4.62
C LEU A 202 -3.33 -3.32 -3.43
N LYS A 203 -3.00 -4.56 -3.05
CA LYS A 203 -3.64 -5.25 -1.93
C LYS A 203 -2.62 -5.72 -0.91
N PHE A 204 -2.82 -5.44 0.38
CA PHE A 204 -2.09 -6.08 1.48
C PHE A 204 -2.61 -7.51 1.71
N ARG A 205 -1.71 -8.47 1.93
CA ARG A 205 -2.07 -9.84 2.34
C ARG A 205 -2.09 -9.97 3.86
#